data_AF-A0A260ZU17-F1
#
_entry.id   AF-A0A260ZU17-F1
#
_cell.length_a   1.000
_cell.length_b   1.000
_cell.length_c   1.000
_cell.angle_alpha   90.00
_cell.angle_beta   90.00
_cell.angle_gamma   90.00
#
_symmetry.space_group_name_H-M   'P 1'
#
loop_
_entity.id
_entity.type
_entity.pdbx_description
1 polymer ?
#
loop_
_entity_poly.entity_id
_entity_poly.type
_entity_poly.pdbx_seq_one_letter_code
_entity_poly.pdbx_strand_id
1 'polypeptide(L)'
;MKCKCEFAKISKRTRNIAKVATRKSVNITLYSNEKFVIDTFFTEKGFIIPWNHCPETWRLELKDVSERDNAESDVYNENHVYHTLNLFSDNPLLLLLETLQLLFEMFDCSIHMVHWIGWKSEDMRQVIYWMNGYDKLTTIGNVQFILNPNNQMTLALFLECYKKKLGRLIMHRMRGEIFQDAIPVKYSNLLEIERINDNSCAKWVNLPNLMSMNCKTAFLGVSLLTNQDLNVFLKSWKEGRSNLILEALRVFIPGQEDWKTVLNGLGAVVRHPTQVVRCYLEKSWFYGGVDIQRVDRTIGT
;
A
#
# COMPACT_ATOMS: atom_id res chain seq x y z
N MET A 1 -36.11 -7.69 0.83
CA MET A 1 -36.46 -7.65 2.27
C MET A 1 -35.81 -8.76 3.13
N LYS A 2 -34.83 -9.55 2.62
CA LYS A 2 -34.21 -10.67 3.35
C LYS A 2 -32.87 -10.35 4.08
N CYS A 3 -32.17 -9.25 3.77
CA CYS A 3 -30.88 -8.92 4.42
C CYS A 3 -30.96 -8.35 5.85
N LYS A 4 -32.16 -8.03 6.38
CA LYS A 4 -32.29 -7.50 7.75
C LYS A 4 -32.20 -8.58 8.85
N CYS A 5 -32.40 -9.86 8.51
CA CYS A 5 -32.52 -10.92 9.52
C CYS A 5 -31.18 -11.53 9.97
N GLU A 6 -30.13 -11.53 9.13
CA GLU A 6 -28.85 -12.11 9.56
C GLU A 6 -28.09 -11.21 10.54
N PHE A 7 -28.23 -9.90 10.37
CA PHE A 7 -27.71 -8.90 11.31
C PHE A 7 -28.42 -8.94 12.69
N ALA A 8 -29.64 -9.50 12.76
CA ALA A 8 -30.34 -9.66 14.04
C ALA A 8 -29.74 -10.79 14.90
N LYS A 9 -29.01 -11.74 14.29
CA LYS A 9 -28.26 -12.78 15.00
C LYS A 9 -26.91 -12.25 15.52
N ILE A 10 -26.33 -11.25 14.87
CA ILE A 10 -25.18 -10.48 15.35
C ILE A 10 -25.67 -9.46 16.39
N SER A 11 -26.17 -9.95 17.53
CA SER A 11 -26.56 -9.29 18.79
C SER A 11 -27.30 -7.92 18.77
N LYS A 12 -28.02 -7.62 19.86
CA LYS A 12 -28.57 -6.28 20.15
C LYS A 12 -27.52 -5.15 20.06
N ARG A 13 -26.21 -5.45 20.16
CA ARG A 13 -25.10 -4.47 20.23
C ARG A 13 -24.79 -3.81 18.89
N THR A 14 -24.89 -4.53 17.77
CA THR A 14 -24.61 -4.02 16.42
C THR A 14 -25.70 -3.06 15.91
N ARG A 15 -26.89 -3.13 16.53
CA ARG A 15 -28.02 -2.22 16.28
C ARG A 15 -27.76 -0.78 16.75
N ASN A 16 -26.86 -0.57 17.72
CA ASN A 16 -26.45 0.77 18.13
C ASN A 16 -25.46 1.39 17.13
N ILE A 17 -24.55 0.59 16.56
CA ILE A 17 -23.61 1.03 15.51
C ILE A 17 -24.36 1.55 14.28
N ALA A 18 -25.39 0.82 13.83
CA ALA A 18 -26.22 1.24 12.70
C ALA A 18 -27.04 2.52 12.95
N LYS A 19 -27.33 2.88 14.20
CA LYS A 19 -28.11 4.09 14.54
C LYS A 19 -27.27 5.37 14.54
N VAL A 20 -25.99 5.28 14.92
CA VAL A 20 -25.07 6.45 15.00
C VAL A 20 -24.44 6.77 13.64
N ALA A 21 -24.30 5.77 12.77
CA ALA A 21 -23.43 5.85 11.59
C ALA A 21 -24.10 6.36 10.30
N THR A 22 -25.31 6.91 10.34
CA THR A 22 -26.06 7.26 9.11
C THR A 22 -25.47 8.39 8.27
N ARG A 23 -24.32 9.00 8.62
CA ARG A 23 -23.68 10.08 7.84
C ARG A 23 -22.14 10.18 7.91
N LYS A 24 -21.43 9.20 8.47
CA LYS A 24 -19.97 9.30 8.67
C LYS A 24 -19.22 8.34 7.73
N SER A 25 -18.20 8.84 7.04
CA SER A 25 -17.27 8.04 6.26
C SER A 25 -16.39 7.22 7.20
N VAL A 26 -16.23 5.93 6.89
CA VAL A 26 -15.49 4.98 7.71
C VAL A 26 -14.20 4.59 7.01
N ASN A 27 -13.08 4.81 7.67
CA ASN A 27 -11.79 4.31 7.22
C ASN A 27 -11.52 2.97 7.87
N ILE A 28 -11.10 2.00 7.05
CA ILE A 28 -10.78 0.64 7.47
C ILE A 28 -9.26 0.45 7.46
N THR A 29 -8.73 -0.16 8.53
CA THR A 29 -7.38 -0.71 8.56
C THR A 29 -7.40 -2.20 8.81
N LEU A 30 -6.64 -2.96 8.02
CA LEU A 30 -6.57 -4.42 8.11
C LEU A 30 -5.23 -4.90 8.67
N TYR A 31 -5.29 -5.89 9.55
CA TYR A 31 -4.14 -6.61 10.10
C TYR A 31 -4.39 -8.12 10.11
N SER A 32 -3.31 -8.90 10.11
CA SER A 32 -3.35 -10.32 10.50
C SER A 32 -2.08 -10.65 11.24
N ASN A 33 -2.15 -10.84 12.55
CA ASN A 33 -1.04 -11.43 13.29
C ASN A 33 -1.44 -12.85 13.69
N GLU A 34 -1.75 -13.08 14.96
CA GLU A 34 -2.35 -14.32 15.46
C GLU A 34 -3.80 -14.50 15.00
N LYS A 35 -4.47 -13.40 14.65
CA LYS A 35 -5.88 -13.32 14.24
C LYS A 35 -6.09 -12.21 13.22
N PHE A 36 -7.20 -12.26 12.50
CA PHE A 36 -7.58 -11.18 11.60
C PHE A 36 -8.20 -10.03 12.38
N VAL A 37 -7.85 -8.80 12.03
CA VAL A 37 -8.36 -7.60 12.71
C VAL A 37 -8.79 -6.57 11.68
N ILE A 38 -9.98 -6.00 11.91
CA ILE A 38 -10.49 -4.82 11.20
C ILE A 38 -10.60 -3.69 12.23
N ASP A 39 -9.78 -2.66 12.08
CA ASP A 39 -9.98 -1.40 12.80
C ASP A 39 -10.78 -0.45 11.91
N THR A 40 -11.81 0.17 12.49
CA THR A 40 -12.65 1.16 11.82
C THR A 40 -12.55 2.50 12.54
N PHE A 41 -12.39 3.55 11.75
CA PHE A 41 -12.26 4.92 12.24
C PHE A 41 -13.30 5.79 11.56
N PHE A 42 -14.16 6.44 12.33
CA PHE A 42 -15.10 7.41 11.77
C PHE A 42 -14.37 8.72 11.50
N THR A 43 -14.57 9.28 10.32
CA THR A 43 -14.01 10.58 9.96
C THR A 43 -15.11 11.63 9.95
N GLU A 44 -14.88 12.76 10.61
CA GLU A 44 -15.71 13.95 10.45
C GLU A 44 -15.11 14.82 9.34
N LYS A 45 -15.87 15.03 8.26
CA LYS A 45 -15.54 15.96 7.17
C LYS A 45 -14.16 15.74 6.53
N GLY A 46 -13.73 14.49 6.34
CA GLY A 46 -12.59 14.15 5.48
C GLY A 46 -11.19 14.50 6.01
N PHE A 47 -11.06 14.91 7.28
CA PHE A 47 -9.74 15.13 7.89
C PHE A 47 -9.23 13.87 8.59
N ILE A 48 -7.96 13.53 8.36
CA ILE A 48 -7.24 12.52 9.15
C ILE A 48 -6.94 13.14 10.51
N ILE A 49 -7.65 12.70 11.53
CA ILE A 49 -7.39 13.10 12.91
C ILE A 49 -6.20 12.27 13.43
N PRO A 50 -5.20 12.86 14.11
CA PRO A 50 -4.11 12.10 14.72
C PRO A 50 -4.64 10.98 15.62
N TRP A 51 -3.98 9.82 15.67
CA TRP A 51 -4.43 8.63 16.42
C TRP A 51 -4.91 8.93 17.85
N ASN A 52 -4.29 9.90 18.50
CA ASN A 52 -4.55 10.33 19.87
C ASN A 52 -5.88 11.12 20.03
N HIS A 53 -6.53 11.47 18.91
CA HIS A 53 -7.75 12.27 18.85
C HIS A 53 -8.84 11.60 18.00
N CYS A 54 -8.64 10.35 17.57
CA CYS A 54 -9.62 9.65 16.73
C CYS A 54 -10.99 9.53 17.43
N PRO A 55 -12.07 10.01 16.80
CA PRO A 55 -13.42 9.90 17.32
C PRO A 55 -13.88 8.45 17.11
N GLU A 56 -14.01 7.69 18.21
CA GLU A 56 -14.55 6.33 18.27
C GLU A 56 -13.91 5.33 17.28
N THR A 57 -13.01 4.49 17.79
CA THR A 57 -12.43 3.40 16.99
C THR A 57 -13.10 2.09 17.37
N TRP A 58 -13.61 1.34 16.39
CA TRP A 58 -14.06 -0.04 16.63
C TRP A 58 -13.06 -1.01 16.06
N ARG A 59 -12.57 -1.90 16.92
CA ARG A 59 -11.72 -3.03 16.61
C ARG A 59 -12.56 -4.30 16.56
N LEU A 60 -12.64 -4.92 15.38
CA LEU A 60 -13.24 -6.22 15.20
C LEU A 60 -12.11 -7.24 15.15
N GLU A 61 -12.05 -8.15 16.12
CA GLU A 61 -11.08 -9.24 16.15
C GLU A 61 -11.78 -10.53 15.74
N LEU A 62 -11.31 -11.14 14.67
CA LEU A 62 -11.91 -12.34 14.09
C LEU A 62 -11.02 -13.53 14.41
N LYS A 63 -11.52 -14.42 15.26
CA LYS A 63 -10.79 -15.51 15.88
C LYS A 63 -11.41 -16.87 15.53
N ASP A 64 -10.60 -17.91 15.69
CA ASP A 64 -11.09 -19.28 15.61
C ASP A 64 -12.05 -19.57 16.77
N VAL A 65 -13.08 -20.39 16.56
CA VAL A 65 -14.06 -20.71 17.61
C VAL A 65 -13.42 -21.37 18.83
N SER A 66 -12.29 -22.07 18.65
CA SER A 66 -11.56 -22.73 19.73
C SER A 66 -10.95 -21.74 20.73
N GLU A 67 -10.77 -20.48 20.35
CA GLU A 67 -10.27 -19.40 21.22
C GLU A 67 -11.37 -18.76 22.07
N ARG A 68 -12.63 -19.24 21.98
CA ARG A 68 -13.74 -18.66 22.73
C ARG A 68 -13.65 -19.03 24.20
N ASP A 69 -13.22 -18.07 25.02
CA ASP A 69 -13.34 -18.15 26.48
C ASP A 69 -14.67 -17.58 26.98
N ASN A 70 -15.28 -18.26 27.96
CA ASN A 70 -16.56 -17.86 28.57
C ASN A 70 -16.48 -16.56 29.41
N ALA A 71 -15.30 -15.95 29.54
CA ALA A 71 -15.03 -14.80 30.41
C ALA A 71 -14.76 -13.48 29.65
N GLU A 72 -14.89 -13.45 28.33
CA GLU A 72 -14.61 -12.22 27.57
C GLU A 72 -15.62 -11.11 27.91
N SER A 73 -15.12 -10.05 28.55
CA SER A 73 -15.84 -8.79 28.76
C SER A 73 -15.39 -7.78 27.71
N ASP A 74 -16.31 -6.90 27.30
CA ASP A 74 -15.94 -5.77 26.45
C ASP A 74 -14.95 -4.89 27.24
N VAL A 75 -13.70 -4.80 26.80
CA VAL A 75 -12.71 -3.93 27.46
C VAL A 75 -12.99 -2.50 27.04
N TYR A 76 -13.66 -1.75 27.92
CA TYR A 76 -13.85 -0.32 27.78
C TYR A 76 -12.66 0.41 28.42
N ASN A 77 -11.91 1.18 27.63
CA ASN A 77 -10.89 2.07 28.15
C ASN A 77 -11.47 3.47 28.28
N GLU A 78 -11.67 3.96 29.50
CA GLU A 78 -12.27 5.28 29.75
C GLU A 78 -11.43 6.45 29.17
N ASN A 79 -10.14 6.22 28.92
CA ASN A 79 -9.22 7.24 28.43
C ASN A 79 -9.11 7.29 26.89
N HIS A 80 -9.62 6.28 26.18
CA HIS A 80 -9.63 6.24 24.72
C HIS A 80 -10.85 5.47 24.22
N VAL A 81 -11.67 6.06 23.36
CA VAL A 81 -12.92 5.46 22.86
C VAL A 81 -12.64 4.33 21.85
N TYR A 82 -11.96 3.26 22.30
CA TYR A 82 -11.76 2.01 21.57
C TYR A 82 -12.81 1.00 22.02
N HIS A 83 -13.56 0.45 21.06
CA HIS A 83 -14.48 -0.64 21.28
C HIS A 83 -13.94 -1.90 20.60
N THR A 84 -13.55 -2.89 21.41
CA THR A 84 -13.13 -4.19 20.87
C THR A 84 -14.30 -5.16 20.87
N LEU A 85 -14.58 -5.75 19.71
CA LEU A 85 -15.58 -6.81 19.52
C LEU A 85 -14.88 -8.07 19.01
N ASN A 86 -14.95 -9.14 19.79
CA ASN A 86 -14.47 -10.46 19.35
C ASN A 86 -15.57 -11.19 18.57
N LEU A 87 -15.25 -11.63 17.37
CA LEU A 87 -16.11 -12.43 16.50
C LEU A 87 -15.43 -13.78 16.27
N PHE A 88 -16.21 -14.86 16.37
CA PHE A 88 -15.69 -16.23 16.36
C PHE A 88 -16.30 -17.03 15.20
N SER A 89 -15.50 -17.83 14.52
CA SER A 89 -15.94 -18.72 13.43
C SER A 89 -14.96 -19.89 13.28
N ASP A 90 -15.43 -21.04 12.79
CA ASP A 90 -14.58 -22.14 12.32
C ASP A 90 -13.76 -21.75 11.08
N ASN A 91 -14.14 -20.65 10.41
CA ASN A 91 -13.40 -20.06 9.30
C ASN A 91 -13.26 -18.54 9.50
N PRO A 92 -12.23 -18.09 10.22
CA PRO A 92 -12.00 -16.67 10.51
C PRO A 92 -11.75 -15.82 9.25
N LEU A 93 -11.16 -16.41 8.20
CA LEU A 93 -10.92 -15.71 6.94
C LEU A 93 -12.23 -15.40 6.20
N LEU A 94 -13.14 -16.38 6.11
CA LEU A 94 -14.45 -16.14 5.51
C LEU A 94 -15.21 -15.08 6.31
N LEU A 95 -15.17 -15.16 7.64
CA LEU A 95 -15.77 -14.16 8.51
C LEU A 95 -15.19 -12.77 8.27
N LEU A 96 -13.88 -12.65 7.98
CA LEU A 96 -13.24 -11.38 7.61
C LEU A 96 -13.85 -10.79 6.34
N LEU A 97 -13.96 -11.60 5.29
CA LEU A 97 -14.49 -11.15 4.01
C LEU A 97 -15.97 -10.75 4.11
N GLU A 98 -16.78 -11.54 4.83
CA GLU A 98 -18.19 -11.25 5.09
C GLU A 98 -18.35 -9.96 5.90
N THR A 99 -17.52 -9.78 6.93
CA THR A 99 -17.54 -8.57 7.76
C THR A 99 -17.13 -7.33 6.96
N LEU A 100 -16.11 -7.43 6.09
CA LEU A 100 -15.72 -6.33 5.21
C LEU A 100 -16.84 -5.97 4.24
N GLN A 101 -17.42 -6.96 3.57
CA GLN A 101 -18.53 -6.73 2.65
C GLN A 101 -19.69 -6.01 3.36
N LEU A 102 -20.02 -6.46 4.56
CA LEU A 102 -21.08 -5.87 5.37
C LEU A 102 -20.80 -4.41 5.76
N LEU A 103 -19.56 -4.09 6.14
CA LEU A 103 -19.14 -2.70 6.41
C LEU A 103 -19.34 -1.82 5.17
N PHE A 104 -18.91 -2.28 4.00
CA PHE A 104 -19.10 -1.57 2.72
C PHE A 104 -20.56 -1.49 2.25
N GLU A 105 -21.44 -2.35 2.75
CA GLU A 105 -22.88 -2.28 2.48
C GLU A 105 -23.60 -1.28 3.40
N MET A 106 -23.12 -1.12 4.63
CA MET A 106 -23.75 -0.25 5.62
C MET A 106 -23.21 1.18 5.64
N PHE A 107 -21.93 1.37 5.33
CA PHE A 107 -21.24 2.64 5.44
C PHE A 107 -20.56 3.05 4.14
N ASP A 108 -20.32 4.36 4.02
CA ASP A 108 -19.39 4.89 3.03
C ASP A 108 -17.96 4.58 3.48
N CYS A 109 -17.48 3.39 3.11
CA CYS A 109 -16.20 2.83 3.54
C CYS A 109 -15.09 3.07 2.53
N SER A 110 -13.89 3.27 3.05
CA SER A 110 -12.66 3.12 2.28
C SER A 110 -11.64 2.29 3.06
N ILE A 111 -10.82 1.49 2.35
CA ILE A 111 -9.68 0.84 2.98
C ILE A 111 -8.53 1.84 2.98
N HIS A 112 -8.26 2.39 4.15
CA HIS A 112 -7.20 3.36 4.35
C HIS A 112 -5.82 2.70 4.40
N MET A 113 -5.72 1.54 5.04
CA MET A 113 -4.44 0.87 5.30
C MET A 113 -4.59 -0.66 5.34
N VAL A 114 -3.64 -1.37 4.75
CA VAL A 114 -3.52 -2.83 4.88
C VAL A 114 -2.10 -3.18 5.32
N HIS A 115 -1.96 -3.92 6.42
CA HIS A 115 -0.68 -4.37 6.92
C HIS A 115 -0.47 -5.85 6.57
N TRP A 116 0.38 -6.13 5.57
CA TRP A 116 0.78 -7.48 5.19
C TRP A 116 1.98 -7.96 6.02
N ILE A 117 1.76 -8.13 7.31
CA ILE A 117 2.74 -8.62 8.28
C ILE A 117 2.12 -9.84 8.92
N GLY A 118 2.77 -11.01 8.93
CA GLY A 118 2.24 -12.22 9.60
C GLY A 118 1.18 -13.01 8.82
N TRP A 119 0.67 -12.50 7.70
CA TRP A 119 -0.30 -13.21 6.86
C TRP A 119 0.29 -14.46 6.22
N LYS A 120 -0.49 -15.56 6.20
CA LYS A 120 -0.21 -16.69 5.31
C LYS A 120 -0.47 -16.27 3.87
N SER A 121 0.40 -16.70 2.95
CA SER A 121 0.31 -16.35 1.53
C SER A 121 -1.02 -16.77 0.90
N GLU A 122 -1.61 -17.89 1.33
CA GLU A 122 -2.89 -18.37 0.80
C GLU A 122 -4.06 -17.48 1.26
N ASP A 123 -4.08 -17.08 2.52
CA ASP A 123 -5.10 -16.16 3.05
C ASP A 123 -5.00 -14.80 2.35
N MET A 124 -3.77 -14.29 2.21
CA MET A 124 -3.48 -13.05 1.49
C MET A 124 -3.97 -13.12 0.03
N ARG A 125 -3.75 -14.24 -0.66
CA ARG A 125 -4.23 -14.44 -2.03
C ARG A 125 -5.75 -14.35 -2.10
N GLN A 126 -6.46 -15.02 -1.19
CA GLN A 126 -7.92 -14.98 -1.14
C GLN A 126 -8.46 -13.57 -0.88
N VAL A 127 -7.84 -12.82 0.05
CA VAL A 127 -8.20 -11.42 0.31
C VAL A 127 -7.94 -10.54 -0.92
N ILE A 128 -6.80 -10.69 -1.60
CA ILE A 128 -6.51 -9.94 -2.84
C ILE A 128 -7.54 -10.24 -3.94
N TYR A 129 -7.94 -11.51 -4.10
CA TYR A 129 -8.96 -11.89 -5.08
C TYR A 129 -10.33 -11.29 -4.74
N TRP A 130 -10.72 -11.31 -3.47
CA TRP A 130 -11.92 -10.61 -3.01
C TRP A 130 -11.83 -9.10 -3.31
N MET A 131 -10.73 -8.43 -2.94
CA MET A 131 -10.53 -7.00 -3.19
C MET A 131 -10.60 -6.65 -4.69
N ASN A 132 -10.03 -7.49 -5.55
CA ASN A 132 -10.07 -7.29 -6.99
C ASN A 132 -11.49 -7.46 -7.56
N GLY A 133 -12.27 -8.41 -7.01
CA GLY A 133 -13.64 -8.69 -7.45
C GLY A 133 -14.70 -7.77 -6.84
N TYR A 134 -14.34 -6.92 -5.87
CA TYR A 134 -15.30 -6.05 -5.19
C TYR A 134 -15.36 -4.67 -5.83
N ASP A 135 -16.45 -4.37 -6.54
CA ASP A 135 -16.57 -3.16 -7.36
C ASP A 135 -16.57 -1.85 -6.56
N LYS A 136 -17.11 -1.85 -5.33
CA LYS A 136 -17.08 -0.66 -4.46
C LYS A 136 -15.66 -0.31 -3.99
N LEU A 137 -14.73 -1.27 -4.01
CA LEU A 137 -13.33 -1.03 -3.70
C LEU A 137 -12.57 -0.63 -4.97
N THR A 138 -12.40 0.68 -5.16
CA THR A 138 -11.70 1.24 -6.31
C THR A 138 -10.23 1.56 -6.02
N THR A 139 -9.91 1.89 -4.77
CA THR A 139 -8.56 2.29 -4.34
C THR A 139 -8.32 1.85 -2.89
N ILE A 140 -7.09 1.40 -2.60
CA ILE A 140 -6.58 1.31 -1.23
C ILE A 140 -5.67 2.51 -0.97
N GLY A 141 -5.87 3.17 0.18
CA GLY A 141 -5.06 4.33 0.56
C GLY A 141 -3.58 3.96 0.72
N ASN A 142 -3.29 2.97 1.57
CA ASN A 142 -1.93 2.56 1.89
C ASN A 142 -1.85 1.04 2.04
N VAL A 143 -0.74 0.46 1.59
CA VAL A 143 -0.37 -0.94 1.83
C VAL A 143 1.03 -0.95 2.40
N GLN A 144 1.18 -1.62 3.55
CA GLN A 144 2.45 -1.72 4.25
C GLN A 144 2.94 -3.17 4.31
N PHE A 145 4.20 -3.36 3.94
CA PHE A 145 4.96 -4.58 4.15
C PHE A 145 6.08 -4.33 5.16
N ILE A 146 6.19 -5.23 6.15
CA ILE A 146 7.43 -5.39 6.92
C ILE A 146 8.08 -6.67 6.41
N LEU A 147 9.08 -6.50 5.56
CA LEU A 147 9.77 -7.61 4.93
C LEU A 147 10.79 -8.23 5.89
N ASN A 148 10.85 -9.55 5.87
CA ASN A 148 11.86 -10.41 6.47
C ASN A 148 12.11 -11.61 5.54
N PRO A 149 13.11 -12.47 5.79
CA PRO A 149 13.41 -13.62 4.93
C PRO A 149 12.25 -14.58 4.70
N ASN A 150 11.32 -14.68 5.65
CA ASN A 150 10.22 -15.65 5.61
C ASN A 150 8.99 -15.15 4.83
N ASN A 151 8.87 -13.84 4.56
CA ASN A 151 7.69 -13.27 3.90
C ASN A 151 8.01 -12.51 2.60
N GLN A 152 9.22 -12.63 2.05
CA GLN A 152 9.62 -11.92 0.82
C GLN A 152 8.67 -12.17 -0.36
N MET A 153 8.12 -13.38 -0.46
CA MET A 153 7.22 -13.77 -1.55
C MET A 153 5.83 -13.14 -1.45
N THR A 154 5.43 -12.59 -0.30
CA THR A 154 4.13 -11.91 -0.17
C THR A 154 4.11 -10.59 -0.95
N LEU A 155 5.25 -9.90 -1.04
CA LEU A 155 5.40 -8.73 -1.90
C LEU A 155 5.22 -9.10 -3.37
N ALA A 156 5.91 -10.14 -3.82
CA ALA A 156 5.81 -10.62 -5.20
C ALA A 156 4.37 -11.02 -5.55
N LEU A 157 3.72 -11.77 -4.65
CA LEU A 157 2.32 -12.14 -4.76
C LEU A 157 1.41 -10.92 -4.92
N PHE A 158 1.59 -9.90 -4.07
CA PHE A 158 0.78 -8.69 -4.10
C PHE A 158 0.93 -7.93 -5.41
N LEU A 159 2.17 -7.64 -5.80
CA LEU A 159 2.46 -6.86 -7.01
C LEU A 159 2.00 -7.57 -8.28
N GLU A 160 2.02 -8.90 -8.29
CA GLU A 160 1.55 -9.71 -9.43
C GLU A 160 0.01 -9.79 -9.47
N CYS A 161 -0.65 -9.92 -8.31
CA CYS A 161 -2.06 -10.27 -8.25
C CYS A 161 -3.01 -9.09 -8.04
N TYR A 162 -2.60 -8.01 -7.37
CA TYR A 162 -3.48 -6.87 -7.07
C TYR A 162 -3.67 -5.97 -8.30
N LYS A 163 -4.91 -5.57 -8.60
CA LYS A 163 -5.30 -4.97 -9.88
C LYS A 163 -6.02 -3.63 -9.77
N LYS A 164 -6.15 -3.08 -8.56
CA LYS A 164 -6.84 -1.80 -8.32
C LYS A 164 -5.81 -0.70 -8.07
N LYS A 165 -6.26 0.55 -8.03
CA LYS A 165 -5.38 1.69 -7.74
C LYS A 165 -4.88 1.64 -6.31
N LEU A 166 -3.63 2.05 -6.11
CA LEU A 166 -3.00 2.11 -4.80
C LEU A 166 -2.46 3.52 -4.53
N GLY A 167 -2.87 4.13 -3.43
CA GLY A 167 -2.33 5.43 -3.00
C GLY A 167 -0.87 5.33 -2.59
N ARG A 168 -0.52 4.36 -1.74
CA ARG A 168 0.85 4.23 -1.25
C ARG A 168 1.25 2.79 -0.99
N LEU A 169 2.35 2.37 -1.59
CA LEU A 169 3.09 1.18 -1.19
C LEU A 169 4.22 1.59 -0.24
N ILE A 170 4.25 0.98 0.94
CA ILE A 170 5.25 1.24 1.98
C ILE A 170 5.94 -0.07 2.31
N MET A 171 7.26 -0.10 2.19
CA MET A 171 8.05 -1.28 2.51
C MET A 171 9.10 -0.91 3.56
N HIS A 172 9.15 -1.69 4.63
CA HIS A 172 10.13 -1.58 5.68
C HIS A 172 10.85 -2.90 5.89
N ARG A 173 12.06 -2.81 6.43
CA ARG A 173 12.84 -3.96 6.87
C ARG A 173 12.50 -4.28 8.32
N MET A 174 12.35 -5.57 8.64
CA MET A 174 12.40 -6.01 10.04
C MET A 174 13.82 -5.83 10.60
N ARG A 175 13.94 -5.19 11.76
CA ARG A 175 15.25 -4.83 12.35
C ARG A 175 16.12 -6.08 12.52
N GLY A 176 17.37 -6.02 12.04
CA GLY A 176 18.34 -7.12 12.13
C GLY A 176 18.42 -8.03 10.88
N GLU A 177 17.41 -8.03 10.01
CA GLU A 177 17.27 -9.04 8.95
C GLU A 177 17.99 -8.71 7.64
N ILE A 178 18.99 -9.46 7.20
CA ILE A 178 19.71 -9.15 5.94
C ILE A 178 19.09 -9.92 4.77
N PHE A 179 18.69 -9.20 3.71
CA PHE A 179 18.27 -9.80 2.45
C PHE A 179 19.50 -10.19 1.63
N GLN A 180 19.72 -11.50 1.47
CA GLN A 180 20.79 -12.00 0.61
C GLN A 180 20.34 -12.04 -0.86
N ASP A 181 19.15 -12.60 -1.09
CA ASP A 181 18.64 -12.91 -2.42
C ASP A 181 17.76 -11.82 -3.03
N ALA A 182 17.65 -11.88 -4.35
CA ALA A 182 16.74 -11.05 -5.11
C ALA A 182 15.30 -11.57 -5.02
N ILE A 183 14.33 -10.67 -4.89
CA ILE A 183 12.91 -11.05 -4.91
C ILE A 183 12.42 -11.00 -6.37
N PRO A 184 11.96 -12.13 -6.93
CA PRO A 184 11.41 -12.17 -8.28
C PRO A 184 10.01 -11.54 -8.27
N VAL A 185 9.95 -10.24 -8.52
CA VAL A 185 8.70 -9.51 -8.63
C VAL A 185 8.22 -9.53 -10.08
N LYS A 186 6.90 -9.63 -10.27
CA LYS A 186 6.21 -9.31 -11.51
C LYS A 186 5.14 -8.28 -11.21
N TYR A 187 5.02 -7.27 -12.05
CA TYR A 187 3.98 -6.26 -11.92
C TYR A 187 2.73 -6.65 -12.69
N SER A 188 1.58 -6.55 -12.03
CA SER A 188 0.29 -6.52 -12.71
C SER A 188 0.24 -5.30 -13.62
N ASN A 189 -0.15 -5.50 -14.88
CA ASN A 189 -0.34 -4.41 -15.84
C ASN A 189 -1.50 -3.47 -15.49
N LEU A 190 -2.37 -3.87 -14.55
CA LEU A 190 -3.50 -3.06 -14.07
C LEU A 190 -3.18 -2.27 -12.79
N LEU A 191 -2.05 -2.56 -12.14
CA LEU A 191 -1.67 -1.91 -10.89
C LEU A 191 -1.09 -0.53 -11.17
N GLU A 192 -1.83 0.51 -10.78
CA GLU A 192 -1.38 1.89 -10.77
C GLU A 192 -1.09 2.33 -9.33
N ILE A 193 0.12 2.84 -9.08
CA ILE A 193 0.57 3.24 -7.73
C ILE A 193 0.91 4.73 -7.71
N GLU A 194 0.23 5.51 -6.89
CA GLU A 194 0.54 6.93 -6.71
C GLU A 194 1.94 7.11 -6.09
N ARG A 195 2.28 6.35 -5.04
CA ARG A 195 3.59 6.46 -4.40
C ARG A 195 4.17 5.14 -3.87
N ILE A 196 5.42 4.86 -4.20
CA ILE A 196 6.22 3.79 -3.58
C ILE A 196 7.23 4.40 -2.61
N ASN A 197 7.33 3.85 -1.39
CA ASN A 197 8.40 4.16 -0.45
C ASN A 197 9.03 2.88 0.06
N ASP A 198 10.21 2.57 -0.45
CA ASP A 198 10.97 1.41 -0.10
C ASP A 198 12.13 1.75 0.82
N ASN A 199 12.00 1.32 2.07
CA ASN A 199 13.05 1.36 3.09
C ASN A 199 13.41 -0.07 3.57
N SER A 200 13.14 -1.09 2.74
CA SER A 200 13.28 -2.50 3.14
C SER A 200 14.67 -3.10 2.90
N CYS A 201 15.56 -2.40 2.18
CA CYS A 201 16.82 -2.96 1.68
C CYS A 201 16.66 -4.25 0.85
N ALA A 202 15.44 -4.65 0.48
CA ALA A 202 15.19 -5.84 -0.31
C ALA A 202 15.64 -5.61 -1.75
N LYS A 203 16.32 -6.60 -2.34
CA LYS A 203 16.86 -6.52 -3.69
C LYS A 203 15.81 -6.95 -4.71
N TRP A 204 14.79 -6.12 -4.93
CA TRP A 204 13.73 -6.40 -5.90
C TRP A 204 13.74 -5.43 -7.09
N VAL A 205 14.42 -4.29 -6.97
CA VAL A 205 14.47 -3.27 -8.01
C VAL A 205 15.50 -3.66 -9.07
N ASN A 206 15.03 -4.03 -10.25
CA ASN A 206 15.84 -4.39 -11.43
C ASN A 206 15.20 -3.77 -12.68
N LEU A 207 15.87 -3.88 -13.84
CA LEU A 207 15.38 -3.27 -15.08
C LEU A 207 13.98 -3.76 -15.48
N PRO A 208 13.67 -5.07 -15.55
CA PRO A 208 12.31 -5.54 -15.85
C PRO A 208 11.22 -4.91 -14.97
N ASN A 209 11.49 -4.79 -13.67
CA ASN A 209 10.55 -4.18 -12.72
C ASN A 209 10.41 -2.68 -12.95
N LEU A 210 11.52 -1.98 -13.21
CA LEU A 210 11.50 -0.55 -13.54
C LEU A 210 10.73 -0.25 -14.83
N MET A 211 10.83 -1.12 -15.82
CA MET A 211 10.14 -0.99 -17.11
C MET A 211 8.64 -1.29 -17.01
N SER A 212 8.22 -2.16 -16.09
CA SER A 212 6.83 -2.58 -15.91
C SER A 212 6.07 -1.77 -14.85
N MET A 213 6.77 -1.01 -14.00
CA MET A 213 6.14 -0.14 -13.02
C MET A 213 5.25 0.91 -13.69
N ASN A 214 4.04 1.06 -13.17
CA ASN A 214 3.12 2.14 -13.49
C ASN A 214 2.87 2.95 -12.21
N CYS A 215 3.73 3.93 -11.96
CA CYS A 215 3.69 4.71 -10.73
C CYS A 215 4.10 6.17 -10.91
N LYS A 216 3.46 7.05 -10.14
CA LYS A 216 3.70 8.49 -10.22
C LYS A 216 4.95 8.92 -9.48
N THR A 217 5.15 8.40 -8.27
CA THR A 217 6.36 8.66 -7.48
C THR A 217 6.97 7.37 -6.94
N ALA A 218 8.25 7.14 -7.18
CA ALA A 218 8.97 5.96 -6.68
C ALA A 218 10.22 6.35 -5.89
N PHE A 219 10.21 6.02 -4.60
CA PHE A 219 11.39 6.01 -3.75
C PHE A 219 11.82 4.56 -3.55
N LEU A 220 12.83 4.16 -4.30
CA LEU A 220 13.33 2.81 -4.35
C LEU A 220 14.59 2.71 -3.50
N GLY A 221 14.68 1.64 -2.72
CA GLY A 221 15.81 1.37 -1.85
C GLY A 221 17.03 0.89 -2.63
N VAL A 222 17.70 -0.13 -2.10
CA VAL A 222 18.82 -0.79 -2.79
C VAL A 222 18.31 -1.41 -4.09
N SER A 223 18.96 -1.08 -5.21
CA SER A 223 18.64 -1.69 -6.51
C SER A 223 19.73 -2.64 -7.00
N LEU A 224 19.36 -3.44 -7.98
CA LEU A 224 20.24 -4.29 -8.79
C LEU A 224 20.55 -3.63 -10.14
N LEU A 225 20.22 -2.34 -10.30
CA LEU A 225 20.40 -1.62 -11.55
C LEU A 225 21.87 -1.28 -11.77
N THR A 226 22.28 -1.34 -13.03
CA THR A 226 23.54 -0.80 -13.50
C THR A 226 23.35 0.58 -14.14
N ASN A 227 24.44 1.31 -14.38
CA ASN A 227 24.42 2.53 -15.21
C ASN A 227 23.80 2.28 -16.60
N GLN A 228 24.03 1.09 -17.17
CA GLN A 228 23.48 0.69 -18.47
C GLN A 228 21.96 0.46 -18.39
N ASP A 229 21.46 -0.14 -17.30
CA ASP A 229 20.02 -0.34 -17.09
C ASP A 229 19.28 1.00 -16.99
N LEU A 230 19.86 1.98 -16.30
CA LEU A 230 19.30 3.34 -16.28
C LEU A 230 19.28 3.98 -17.66
N ASN A 231 20.33 3.81 -18.47
CA ASN A 231 20.32 4.31 -19.85
C ASN A 231 19.18 3.69 -20.66
N VAL A 232 18.97 2.37 -20.55
CA VAL A 232 17.88 1.66 -21.23
C VAL A 232 16.52 2.18 -20.78
N PHE A 233 16.31 2.31 -19.46
CA PHE A 233 15.07 2.85 -18.91
C PHE A 233 14.80 4.28 -19.39
N LEU A 234 15.79 5.17 -19.30
CA LEU A 234 15.64 6.58 -19.70
C LEU A 234 15.37 6.73 -21.19
N LYS A 235 15.98 5.89 -22.05
CA LYS A 235 15.65 5.84 -23.49
C LYS A 235 14.20 5.43 -23.72
N SER A 236 13.76 4.37 -23.05
CA SER A 236 12.37 3.93 -23.10
C SER A 236 11.39 5.02 -22.63
N TRP A 237 11.70 5.68 -21.52
CA TRP A 237 10.88 6.76 -20.98
C TRP A 237 10.85 7.96 -21.94
N LYS A 238 12.01 8.35 -22.49
CA LYS A 238 12.14 9.41 -23.50
C LYS A 238 11.27 9.14 -24.73
N GLU A 239 11.13 7.89 -25.12
CA GLU A 239 10.31 7.46 -26.26
C GLU A 239 8.83 7.24 -25.89
N GLY A 240 8.43 7.46 -24.64
CA GLY A 240 7.06 7.24 -24.17
C GLY A 240 6.67 5.77 -24.06
N ARG A 241 7.64 4.86 -23.95
CA ARG A 241 7.40 3.40 -23.90
C ARG A 241 7.36 2.82 -22.48
N SER A 242 7.78 3.58 -21.47
CA SER A 242 7.75 3.17 -20.05
C SER A 242 7.20 4.26 -19.15
N ASN A 243 6.45 3.82 -18.11
CA ASN A 243 5.88 4.59 -17.01
C ASN A 243 5.48 6.05 -17.35
N LEU A 244 4.37 6.19 -18.09
CA LEU A 244 3.92 7.47 -18.63
C LEU A 244 3.51 8.49 -17.57
N ILE A 245 3.07 8.02 -16.40
CA ILE A 245 2.60 8.85 -15.28
C ILE A 245 3.72 9.23 -14.31
N LEU A 246 4.96 8.82 -14.55
CA LEU A 246 6.09 9.08 -13.66
C LEU A 246 6.41 10.57 -13.55
N GLU A 247 6.35 11.09 -12.34
CA GLU A 247 6.75 12.47 -11.99
C GLU A 247 8.07 12.50 -11.22
N ALA A 248 8.36 11.45 -10.44
CA ALA A 248 9.55 11.41 -9.60
C ALA A 248 10.07 9.99 -9.41
N LEU A 249 11.35 9.77 -9.71
CA LEU A 249 12.07 8.52 -9.43
C LEU A 249 13.33 8.82 -8.63
N ARG A 250 13.47 8.17 -7.48
CA ARG A 250 14.72 8.11 -6.72
C ARG A 250 15.10 6.64 -6.58
N VAL A 251 16.29 6.29 -7.05
CA VAL A 251 16.82 4.94 -6.97
C VAL A 251 18.31 4.97 -6.65
N PHE A 252 18.77 4.01 -5.86
CA PHE A 252 20.19 3.86 -5.56
C PHE A 252 20.85 2.91 -6.57
N ILE A 253 21.91 3.34 -7.26
CA ILE A 253 22.73 2.48 -8.12
C ILE A 253 23.93 1.99 -7.31
N PRO A 254 24.17 0.67 -7.21
CA PRO A 254 25.41 0.16 -6.63
C PRO A 254 26.65 0.60 -7.43
N GLY A 255 27.65 1.15 -6.74
CA GLY A 255 28.91 1.58 -7.35
C GLY A 255 28.96 3.07 -7.69
N GLN A 256 29.95 3.46 -8.50
CA GLN A 256 30.11 4.85 -8.94
C GLN A 256 29.16 5.15 -10.12
N GLU A 257 28.43 6.26 -10.02
CA GLU A 257 27.61 6.77 -11.11
C GLU A 257 28.50 7.17 -12.30
N ASP A 258 28.22 6.59 -13.46
CA ASP A 258 28.86 6.96 -14.72
C ASP A 258 27.84 7.68 -15.59
N TRP A 259 27.76 8.99 -15.40
CA TRP A 259 26.87 9.87 -16.15
C TRP A 259 27.11 9.84 -17.65
N LYS A 260 28.32 9.50 -18.12
CA LYS A 260 28.58 9.35 -19.56
C LYS A 260 27.83 8.15 -20.11
N THR A 261 27.85 7.02 -19.40
CA THR A 261 27.09 5.82 -19.77
C THR A 261 25.59 6.05 -19.64
N VAL A 262 25.13 6.61 -18.51
CA VAL A 262 23.70 6.86 -18.26
C VAL A 262 23.10 7.79 -19.32
N LEU A 263 23.81 8.85 -19.72
CA LEU A 263 23.26 9.88 -20.62
C LEU A 263 23.50 9.60 -22.12
N ASN A 264 24.22 8.53 -22.46
CA ASN A 264 24.60 8.23 -23.83
C ASN A 264 23.37 8.06 -24.75
N GLY A 265 23.29 8.90 -25.79
CA GLY A 265 22.22 8.87 -26.79
C GLY A 265 20.88 9.46 -26.32
N LEU A 266 20.82 10.14 -25.17
CA LEU A 266 19.57 10.77 -24.69
C LEU A 266 19.35 12.20 -25.22
N GLY A 267 20.37 12.82 -25.81
CA GLY A 267 20.35 14.24 -26.18
C GLY A 267 20.19 15.13 -24.94
N ALA A 268 20.83 14.74 -23.84
CA ALA A 268 20.69 15.37 -22.53
C ALA A 268 21.33 16.78 -22.51
N VAL A 269 20.67 17.73 -21.84
CA VAL A 269 21.16 19.11 -21.71
C VAL A 269 21.59 19.37 -20.27
N VAL A 270 22.89 19.59 -20.07
CA VAL A 270 23.45 19.91 -18.75
C VAL A 270 23.16 21.37 -18.41
N ARG A 271 22.66 21.63 -17.20
CA ARG A 271 22.36 22.97 -16.68
C ARG A 271 23.34 23.36 -15.59
N HIS A 272 23.85 24.58 -15.68
CA HIS A 272 24.78 25.10 -14.70
C HIS A 272 24.09 25.41 -13.36
N PRO A 273 24.68 25.07 -12.20
CA PRO A 273 24.10 25.30 -10.88
C PRO A 273 23.68 26.74 -10.57
N THR A 274 24.35 27.72 -11.17
CA THR A 274 24.04 29.14 -10.95
C THR A 274 22.90 29.67 -11.81
N GLN A 275 22.47 28.91 -12.83
CA GLN A 275 21.48 29.36 -13.81
C GLN A 275 20.10 28.76 -13.55
N VAL A 276 20.05 27.58 -12.93
CA VAL A 276 18.81 26.83 -12.74
C VAL A 276 18.73 26.33 -11.32
N VAL A 277 17.59 26.63 -10.67
CA VAL A 277 17.23 26.15 -9.35
C VAL A 277 15.95 25.33 -9.48
N ARG A 278 15.92 24.16 -8.87
CA ARG A 278 14.81 23.20 -9.00
C ARG A 278 14.35 22.75 -7.64
N CYS A 279 13.04 22.61 -7.49
CA CYS A 279 12.44 22.07 -6.28
C CYS A 279 11.86 20.68 -6.58
N TYR A 280 12.37 19.68 -5.87
CA TYR A 280 11.86 18.32 -5.89
C TYR A 280 10.82 18.15 -4.80
N LEU A 281 9.61 17.76 -5.19
CA LEU A 281 8.47 17.49 -4.31
C LEU A 281 8.25 18.54 -3.21
N GLU A 282 8.49 19.81 -3.55
CA GLU A 282 8.33 20.96 -2.64
C GLU A 282 9.16 20.89 -1.35
N LYS A 283 10.19 20.02 -1.31
CA LYS A 283 10.94 19.71 -0.08
C LYS A 283 12.44 19.74 -0.23
N SER A 284 12.98 19.69 -1.45
CA SER A 284 14.43 19.60 -1.65
C SER A 284 14.84 20.42 -2.85
N TRP A 285 15.84 21.29 -2.66
CA TRP A 285 16.33 22.19 -3.68
C TRP A 285 17.61 21.65 -4.32
N PHE A 286 17.64 21.65 -5.66
CA PHE A 286 18.77 21.23 -6.46
C PHE A 286 19.20 22.38 -7.38
N TYR A 287 20.51 22.52 -7.57
CA TYR A 287 21.10 23.56 -8.40
C TYR A 287 21.69 22.89 -9.64
N GLY A 288 21.24 23.29 -10.83
CA GLY A 288 21.68 22.75 -12.11
C GLY A 288 20.89 21.51 -12.54
N GLY A 289 21.60 20.42 -12.81
CA GLY A 289 21.02 19.14 -13.23
C GLY A 289 21.06 18.89 -14.74
N VAL A 290 20.31 17.89 -15.19
CA VAL A 290 20.33 17.43 -16.58
C VAL A 290 18.90 17.32 -17.10
N ASP A 291 18.59 17.98 -18.20
CA ASP A 291 17.28 17.86 -18.84
C ASP A 291 17.28 16.76 -19.90
N ILE A 292 16.26 15.89 -19.87
CA ILE A 292 15.95 14.94 -20.94
C ILE A 292 14.51 15.20 -21.40
N GLN A 293 14.36 15.54 -22.68
CA GLN A 293 13.05 15.78 -23.28
C GLN A 293 12.46 14.48 -23.85
N ARG A 294 11.26 14.12 -23.38
CA ARG A 294 10.42 13.03 -23.89
C ARG A 294 9.73 13.42 -25.20
N VAL A 295 9.27 12.41 -25.95
CA VAL A 295 8.60 12.58 -27.25
C VAL A 295 7.38 13.51 -27.20
N ASP A 296 6.68 13.57 -26.07
CA ASP A 296 5.53 14.45 -25.83
C ASP A 296 5.91 15.85 -25.32
N ARG A 297 7.20 16.19 -25.36
CA ARG A 297 7.82 17.43 -24.86
C ARG A 297 7.88 17.56 -23.33
N THR A 298 7.47 16.55 -22.57
CA THR A 298 7.71 16.51 -21.12
C THR A 298 9.21 16.54 -20.85
N ILE A 299 9.65 17.34 -19.88
CA ILE A 299 11.06 17.44 -19.48
C ILE A 299 11.23 16.69 -18.16
N GLY A 300 12.12 15.69 -18.15
CA GLY A 300 12.62 15.06 -16.94
C GLY A 300 13.89 15.75 -16.48
N THR A 301 14.08 15.88 -15.17
CA THR A 301 15.30 16.45 -14.57
C THR A 301 15.73 15.73 -13.30
#